data_AF-A0A7Y6Z083-F1
#
_entry.id   AF-A0A7Y6Z083-F1
#
_cell.length_a   1.000
_cell.length_b   1.000
_cell.length_c   1.000
_cell.angle_alpha   90.00
_cell.angle_beta   90.00
_cell.angle_gamma   90.00
#
_symmetry.space_group_name_H-M   'P 1'
#
loop_
_entity.id
_entity.type
_entity.pdbx_description
1 polymer ?
#
loop_
_entity_poly.entity_id
_entity_poly.type
_entity_poly.pdbx_seq_one_letter_code
_entity_poly.pdbx_strand_id
1 'polypeptide(L)'
;MQRSGFFRARDSLSATSILVPLGFALCLSGTAIAGKPTSTNGNKQGADNSVSTPLALSRDTYQFRNLSGDNSCLGEDDHLIWEAIGDLEPGESFTFTPQYPACNYHPAAISVQLSWQGSELELSSTVPYDDFSSSNSDQTGMEIVAPTVGNSAQLCMFPNYKEEGVYYSVTVTNTGDALAENIVVDGRSENDWAVFYYSRCLNADGDGDGWNDSLEHTMANLVRYVTSSDGESALNTVWGPNYLKSHPSTSSAYDEIDSYPPDVNDDGQVDQLDIDRLSQFLGQGNGIPLSAISANPGDPGYLYLNTHKWRRFDLDADGYVSQADVDIVAALIGYPLPVSEDIIAPTARLLWPADGDSVTRGSLIQLKGHVWDNAAITRVDYIVDGQPVCSVSEPSPVWGTTSPFYQCWWDLPKKQGYHDIEIRVQDGAGNLATSQRIQVLAQ
;
A
#
# COMPACT_ATOMS: atom_id res chain seq x y z
N MET A 1 76.30 18.14 22.36
CA MET A 1 75.76 17.96 20.99
C MET A 1 74.26 18.18 21.10
N GLN A 2 73.78 19.39 20.82
CA GLN A 2 73.16 19.82 19.54
C GLN A 2 71.87 19.05 19.23
N ARG A 3 70.73 19.65 18.88
CA ARG A 3 70.23 21.03 18.87
C ARG A 3 68.73 20.89 18.57
N SER A 4 67.90 21.66 19.25
CA SER A 4 66.47 21.82 19.02
C SER A 4 66.17 22.45 17.65
N GLY A 5 65.19 21.90 16.93
CA GLY A 5 64.71 22.41 15.64
C GLY A 5 63.24 22.83 15.74
N PHE A 6 63.03 24.15 15.68
CA PHE A 6 61.75 24.82 15.47
C PHE A 6 61.19 24.49 14.08
N PHE A 7 59.91 24.13 13.97
CA PHE A 7 59.16 24.22 12.72
C PHE A 7 58.11 25.34 12.81
N ARG A 8 58.15 26.19 11.79
CA ARG A 8 57.43 27.46 11.64
C ARG A 8 56.19 27.19 10.79
N ALA A 9 55.00 27.52 11.27
CA ALA A 9 53.80 27.59 10.44
C ALA A 9 53.96 28.70 9.39
N ARG A 10 53.62 28.39 8.13
CA ARG A 10 53.45 29.37 7.06
C ARG A 10 52.00 29.30 6.61
N ASP A 11 51.28 30.38 6.86
CA ASP A 11 49.99 30.68 6.24
C ASP A 11 50.20 30.90 4.73
N SER A 12 49.41 30.22 3.92
CA SER A 12 49.19 30.57 2.52
C SER A 12 47.71 30.78 2.29
N LEU A 13 47.31 32.06 2.26
CA LEU A 13 46.02 32.51 1.77
C LEU A 13 45.93 32.20 0.27
N SER A 14 45.06 31.27 -0.11
CA SER A 14 44.63 31.10 -1.49
C SER A 14 43.45 32.03 -1.75
N ALA A 15 43.55 32.84 -2.81
CA ALA A 15 42.49 33.72 -3.26
C ALA A 15 41.40 32.90 -3.95
N THR A 16 40.25 32.77 -3.30
CA THR A 16 39.05 32.18 -3.92
C THR A 16 38.30 33.27 -4.69
N SER A 17 38.27 33.11 -6.01
CA SER A 17 37.47 33.90 -6.93
C SER A 17 35.99 33.64 -6.68
N ILE A 18 35.26 34.66 -6.23
CA ILE A 18 33.80 34.62 -6.12
C ILE A 18 33.21 34.95 -7.50
N LEU A 19 32.71 33.94 -8.19
CA LEU A 19 31.79 34.09 -9.32
C LEU A 19 30.37 34.19 -8.76
N VAL A 20 29.70 35.32 -9.00
CA VAL A 20 28.28 35.52 -8.72
C VAL A 20 27.50 35.14 -9.99
N PRO A 21 26.63 34.12 -9.99
CA PRO A 21 25.65 33.98 -11.05
C PRO A 21 24.48 34.93 -10.78
N LEU A 22 24.22 35.82 -11.74
CA LEU A 22 22.94 36.50 -11.88
C LEU A 22 21.87 35.45 -12.23
N GLY A 23 20.80 35.40 -11.45
CA GLY A 23 19.64 34.56 -11.76
C GLY A 23 18.66 34.42 -10.61
N PHE A 24 18.26 35.52 -9.97
CA PHE A 24 17.10 35.50 -9.06
C PHE A 24 15.82 35.61 -9.91
N ALA A 25 15.21 34.47 -10.22
CA ALA A 25 13.80 34.42 -10.60
C ALA A 25 12.98 34.52 -9.32
N LEU A 26 12.22 35.61 -9.20
CA LEU A 26 11.34 35.88 -8.08
C LEU A 26 10.03 35.10 -8.30
N CYS A 27 9.92 33.88 -7.75
CA CYS A 27 8.63 33.21 -7.65
C CYS A 27 7.81 33.88 -6.55
N LEU A 28 6.82 34.67 -6.95
CA LEU A 28 5.78 35.19 -6.07
C LEU A 28 4.72 34.08 -5.90
N SER A 29 4.78 33.33 -4.81
CA SER A 29 3.66 32.50 -4.37
C SER A 29 2.57 33.41 -3.80
N GLY A 30 1.60 33.76 -4.63
CA GLY A 30 0.37 34.42 -4.19
C GLY A 30 -0.61 33.39 -3.66
N THR A 31 -0.93 33.44 -2.37
CA THR A 31 -2.10 32.76 -1.82
C THR A 31 -3.37 33.39 -2.38
N ALA A 32 -3.98 32.75 -3.38
CA ALA A 32 -5.29 33.15 -3.88
C ALA A 32 -6.37 32.68 -2.90
N ILE A 33 -6.95 33.61 -2.13
CA ILE A 33 -8.19 33.37 -1.38
C ILE A 33 -9.34 33.56 -2.38
N ALA A 34 -9.93 32.46 -2.85
CA ALA A 34 -11.05 32.49 -3.78
C ALA A 34 -12.29 33.13 -3.14
N GLY A 35 -12.74 34.26 -3.69
CA GLY A 35 -14.00 34.90 -3.33
C GLY A 35 -15.20 34.19 -3.97
N LYS A 36 -16.23 33.96 -3.17
CA LYS A 36 -17.52 33.36 -3.57
C LYS A 36 -18.17 34.10 -4.76
N PRO A 37 -18.51 33.45 -5.88
CA PRO A 37 -19.11 34.13 -7.01
C PRO A 37 -20.61 34.42 -6.78
N THR A 38 -21.01 35.66 -7.02
CA THR A 38 -22.40 36.10 -7.11
C THR A 38 -22.91 35.95 -8.54
N SER A 39 -23.98 35.17 -8.69
CA SER A 39 -24.66 34.93 -9.97
C SER A 39 -25.46 36.15 -10.44
N THR A 40 -25.25 36.56 -11.68
CA THR A 40 -26.18 37.40 -12.46
C THR A 40 -26.40 36.80 -13.84
N ASN A 41 -27.66 36.47 -14.13
CA ASN A 41 -28.14 35.86 -15.37
C ASN A 41 -28.01 36.78 -16.59
N GLY A 42 -27.43 36.27 -17.68
CA GLY A 42 -27.44 36.91 -19.00
C GLY A 42 -27.16 35.90 -20.12
N ASN A 43 -28.22 35.45 -20.79
CA ASN A 43 -28.20 34.40 -21.81
C ASN A 43 -27.72 34.94 -23.19
N LYS A 44 -26.59 34.44 -23.72
CA LYS A 44 -26.23 34.48 -25.14
C LYS A 44 -25.42 33.23 -25.51
N GLN A 45 -26.01 32.34 -26.30
CA GLN A 45 -25.31 31.23 -26.96
C GLN A 45 -24.45 31.78 -28.11
N GLY A 46 -23.15 31.86 -27.89
CA GLY A 46 -22.10 31.96 -28.91
C GLY A 46 -21.16 30.76 -28.74
N ALA A 47 -20.35 30.46 -29.77
CA ALA A 47 -19.41 29.34 -29.83
C ALA A 47 -18.86 28.93 -28.46
N ASP A 48 -18.93 27.63 -28.19
CA ASP A 48 -18.63 26.96 -26.92
C ASP A 48 -17.14 27.12 -26.59
N ASN A 49 -16.76 28.34 -26.19
CA ASN A 49 -15.61 28.58 -25.35
C ASN A 49 -16.01 28.00 -24.00
N SER A 50 -15.82 26.69 -23.82
CA SER A 50 -15.84 26.09 -22.49
C SER A 50 -14.85 26.90 -21.66
N VAL A 51 -15.39 27.74 -20.79
CA VAL A 51 -14.56 28.51 -19.87
C VAL A 51 -14.04 27.47 -18.89
N SER A 52 -12.75 27.15 -19.01
CA SER A 52 -12.02 26.31 -18.05
C SER A 52 -12.38 26.79 -16.64
N THR A 53 -12.87 25.87 -15.82
CA THR A 53 -13.25 26.15 -14.44
C THR A 53 -12.10 25.69 -13.56
N PRO A 54 -11.33 26.60 -12.93
CA PRO A 54 -10.17 26.21 -12.14
C PRO A 54 -10.53 25.17 -11.08
N LEU A 55 -9.70 24.13 -10.95
CA LEU A 55 -9.85 23.10 -9.93
C LEU A 55 -9.94 23.74 -8.53
N ALA A 56 -11.05 23.52 -7.86
CA ALA A 56 -11.32 24.08 -6.54
C ALA A 56 -12.19 23.14 -5.70
N LEU A 57 -12.13 23.30 -4.37
CA LEU A 57 -13.00 22.56 -3.45
C LEU A 57 -14.47 22.81 -3.77
N SER A 58 -15.20 21.74 -4.08
CA SER A 58 -16.66 21.71 -4.22
C SER A 58 -17.35 21.39 -2.89
N ARG A 59 -16.69 20.57 -2.05
CA ARG A 59 -17.23 20.05 -0.80
C ARG A 59 -16.13 19.82 0.23
N ASP A 60 -16.41 20.16 1.49
CA ASP A 60 -15.57 19.85 2.65
C ASP A 60 -16.45 19.57 3.88
N THR A 61 -17.00 18.36 3.94
CA THR A 61 -17.89 17.94 5.03
C THR A 61 -17.12 17.24 6.13
N TYR A 62 -17.20 17.82 7.33
CA TYR A 62 -16.66 17.25 8.55
C TYR A 62 -17.81 16.94 9.51
N GLN A 63 -18.10 15.66 9.72
CA GLN A 63 -19.12 15.23 10.67
C GLN A 63 -18.47 14.42 11.79
N PHE A 64 -18.30 15.07 12.94
CA PHE A 64 -17.81 14.45 14.17
C PHE A 64 -18.94 14.35 15.20
N ARG A 65 -19.21 13.16 15.71
CA ARG A 65 -20.11 12.93 16.83
C ARG A 65 -19.35 13.27 18.08
N ASN A 66 -19.81 14.34 18.71
CA ASN A 66 -19.34 14.78 20.00
C ASN A 66 -19.71 13.75 21.08
N LEU A 67 -18.86 12.74 21.32
CA LEU A 67 -19.15 11.70 22.30
C LEU A 67 -18.64 12.00 23.71
N SER A 68 -17.69 12.91 23.92
CA SER A 68 -17.31 13.32 25.28
C SER A 68 -16.27 14.46 25.32
N GLY A 69 -16.65 15.69 24.99
CA GLY A 69 -15.91 16.90 25.41
C GLY A 69 -14.54 17.18 24.79
N ASP A 70 -13.86 16.18 24.22
CA ASP A 70 -12.68 16.33 23.37
C ASP A 70 -13.16 16.30 21.90
N ASN A 71 -13.34 17.48 21.32
CA ASN A 71 -13.96 17.72 20.01
C ASN A 71 -13.05 17.40 18.80
N SER A 72 -12.08 16.49 18.92
CA SER A 72 -11.03 16.29 17.91
C SER A 72 -10.84 14.84 17.51
N CYS A 73 -11.86 13.98 17.60
CA CYS A 73 -11.72 12.59 17.18
C CYS A 73 -12.70 12.17 16.08
N LEU A 74 -12.19 11.45 15.07
CA LEU A 74 -12.93 10.59 14.16
C LEU A 74 -13.13 9.23 14.86
N GLY A 75 -14.35 8.94 15.31
CA GLY A 75 -14.76 7.58 15.65
C GLY A 75 -15.26 6.81 14.43
N GLU A 76 -15.60 5.53 14.62
CA GLU A 76 -16.28 4.61 13.66
C GLU A 76 -17.46 5.24 12.90
N ASP A 77 -18.00 6.26 13.54
CA ASP A 77 -19.31 6.81 13.41
C ASP A 77 -19.27 8.24 12.82
N ASP A 78 -18.06 8.75 12.59
CA ASP A 78 -17.73 10.07 12.08
C ASP A 78 -17.31 9.97 10.62
N HIS A 79 -17.31 11.06 9.87
CA HIS A 79 -16.74 11.03 8.53
C HIS A 79 -16.17 12.38 8.14
N LEU A 80 -15.07 12.31 7.41
CA LEU A 80 -14.46 13.41 6.71
C LEU A 80 -14.56 13.09 5.22
N ILE A 81 -15.27 13.94 4.48
CA ILE A 81 -15.45 13.80 3.03
C ILE A 81 -15.19 15.15 2.40
N TRP A 82 -14.22 15.24 1.51
CA TRP A 82 -13.96 16.42 0.70
C TRP A 82 -13.88 16.06 -0.78
N GLU A 83 -14.23 17.04 -1.61
CA GLU A 83 -14.22 16.91 -3.04
C GLU A 83 -13.71 18.21 -3.65
N ALA A 84 -12.82 18.11 -4.64
CA ALA A 84 -12.43 19.20 -5.51
C ALA A 84 -12.78 18.84 -6.95
N ILE A 85 -13.34 19.79 -7.70
CA ILE A 85 -13.68 19.62 -9.12
C ILE A 85 -13.23 20.81 -9.94
N GLY A 86 -12.90 20.57 -11.20
CA GLY A 86 -12.55 21.60 -12.17
C GLY A 86 -11.48 21.13 -13.15
N ASP A 87 -10.67 22.06 -13.62
CA ASP A 87 -9.69 21.86 -14.69
C ASP A 87 -8.34 22.43 -14.23
N LEU A 88 -7.25 21.96 -14.84
CA LEU A 88 -5.88 22.47 -14.62
C LEU A 88 -5.19 22.69 -15.97
N GLU A 89 -4.65 23.89 -16.19
CA GLU A 89 -3.78 24.16 -17.35
C GLU A 89 -2.42 23.45 -17.20
N PRO A 90 -1.64 23.26 -18.29
CA PRO A 90 -0.31 22.66 -18.21
C PRO A 90 0.59 23.33 -17.17
N GLY A 91 1.11 22.53 -16.22
CA GLY A 91 1.98 22.99 -15.13
C GLY A 91 1.26 23.67 -13.96
N GLU A 92 -0.07 23.76 -13.96
CA GLU A 92 -0.83 24.19 -12.78
C GLU A 92 -0.97 23.05 -11.77
N SER A 93 -1.04 23.45 -10.49
CA SER A 93 -1.27 22.54 -9.37
C SER A 93 -2.39 23.03 -8.47
N PHE A 94 -3.14 22.10 -7.91
CA PHE A 94 -4.07 22.29 -6.81
C PHE A 94 -3.55 21.58 -5.57
N THR A 95 -3.46 22.27 -4.43
CA THR A 95 -3.08 21.65 -3.16
C THR A 95 -4.17 21.84 -2.12
N PHE A 96 -4.49 20.77 -1.41
CA PHE A 96 -5.41 20.78 -0.30
C PHE A 96 -4.85 20.03 0.91
N THR A 97 -4.89 20.66 2.07
CA THR A 97 -4.52 20.08 3.35
C THR A 97 -5.78 19.84 4.18
N PRO A 98 -6.44 18.67 4.03
CA PRO A 98 -7.57 18.29 4.87
C PRO A 98 -7.18 18.29 6.35
N GLN A 99 -8.05 18.85 7.20
CA GLN A 99 -7.84 18.89 8.64
C GLN A 99 -8.33 17.57 9.27
N TYR A 100 -7.48 16.54 9.23
CA TYR A 100 -7.71 15.25 9.90
C TYR A 100 -7.41 15.37 11.38
N PRO A 101 -8.40 15.52 12.27
CA PRO A 101 -8.09 15.80 13.66
C PRO A 101 -7.29 14.61 14.25
N ALA A 102 -6.24 14.93 15.01
CA ALA A 102 -5.36 13.91 15.58
C ALA A 102 -6.12 13.11 16.65
N CYS A 103 -6.28 11.81 16.40
CA CYS A 103 -7.07 10.92 17.26
C CYS A 103 -6.15 9.97 18.02
N ASN A 104 -6.02 10.15 19.33
CA ASN A 104 -5.27 9.22 20.18
C ASN A 104 -5.88 7.80 20.23
N TYR A 105 -7.13 7.64 19.80
CA TYR A 105 -7.89 6.40 20.00
C TYR A 105 -8.17 5.60 18.72
N HIS A 106 -8.07 6.23 17.53
CA HIS A 106 -8.57 5.68 16.27
C HIS A 106 -7.70 6.16 15.09
N PRO A 107 -6.89 5.30 14.46
CA PRO A 107 -6.10 5.68 13.29
C PRO A 107 -7.02 5.83 12.07
N ALA A 108 -7.39 7.07 11.75
CA ALA A 108 -8.20 7.32 10.56
C ALA A 108 -7.43 6.85 9.33
N ALA A 109 -8.01 5.94 8.55
CA ALA A 109 -7.50 5.59 7.23
C ALA A 109 -8.11 6.53 6.20
N ILE A 110 -7.29 7.08 5.29
CA ILE A 110 -7.72 8.04 4.28
C ILE A 110 -7.54 7.43 2.90
N SER A 111 -8.56 7.55 2.06
CA SER A 111 -8.43 7.35 0.62
C SER A 111 -8.59 8.69 -0.11
N VAL A 112 -7.81 8.90 -1.15
CA VAL A 112 -7.95 10.01 -2.09
C VAL A 112 -7.95 9.43 -3.49
N GLN A 113 -9.03 9.67 -4.22
CA GLN A 113 -9.19 9.22 -5.60
C GLN A 113 -9.18 10.43 -6.53
N LEU A 114 -8.31 10.38 -7.52
CA LEU A 114 -8.24 11.34 -8.61
C LEU A 114 -8.77 10.68 -9.88
N SER A 115 -9.63 11.39 -10.62
CA SER A 115 -10.04 11.01 -11.97
C SER A 115 -10.14 12.24 -12.86
N TRP A 116 -9.86 12.08 -14.15
CA TRP A 116 -9.81 13.22 -15.08
C TRP A 116 -10.02 12.82 -16.55
N GLN A 117 -9.98 13.80 -17.44
CA GLN A 117 -9.88 13.65 -18.89
C GLN A 117 -8.80 14.57 -19.44
N GLY A 118 -8.33 14.29 -20.66
CA GLY A 118 -7.36 15.15 -21.34
C GLY A 118 -5.92 14.78 -21.02
N SER A 119 -5.18 15.74 -20.44
CA SER A 119 -3.74 15.67 -20.17
C SER A 119 -3.35 14.68 -19.07
N GLU A 120 -2.05 14.45 -18.89
CA GLU A 120 -1.50 13.66 -17.78
C GLU A 120 -1.58 14.45 -16.46
N LEU A 121 -2.04 13.80 -15.39
CA LEU A 121 -2.05 14.35 -14.05
C LEU A 121 -1.19 13.49 -13.11
N GLU A 122 -0.56 14.16 -12.16
CA GLU A 122 0.11 13.54 -11.03
C GLU A 122 -0.64 13.89 -9.75
N LEU A 123 -0.99 12.88 -8.95
CA LEU A 123 -1.50 13.05 -7.60
C LEU A 123 -0.35 12.77 -6.64
N SER A 124 0.01 13.71 -5.78
CA SER A 124 1.08 13.55 -4.80
C SER A 124 0.65 13.98 -3.40
N SER A 125 1.44 13.61 -2.40
CA SER A 125 1.33 14.14 -1.04
C SER A 125 2.70 14.30 -0.42
N THR A 126 2.79 14.99 0.70
CA THR A 126 4.01 15.07 1.50
C THR A 126 3.88 14.23 2.77
N VAL A 127 4.92 13.44 3.06
CA VAL A 127 5.09 12.71 4.32
C VAL A 127 5.14 13.70 5.46
N PRO A 128 4.13 13.73 6.35
CA PRO A 128 4.07 14.79 7.34
C PRO A 128 4.89 14.45 8.60
N TYR A 129 5.34 13.19 8.74
CA TYR A 129 6.04 12.69 9.92
C TYR A 129 6.89 11.44 9.62
N ASP A 130 7.87 11.18 10.48
CA ASP A 130 8.67 9.95 10.48
C ASP A 130 7.75 8.73 10.60
N ASP A 131 7.99 7.69 9.81
CA ASP A 131 7.32 6.43 10.05
C ASP A 131 7.82 5.81 11.39
N PHE A 132 6.96 5.06 12.06
CA PHE A 132 7.34 4.39 13.32
C PHE A 132 8.11 3.08 13.05
N SER A 133 8.10 2.61 11.80
CA SER A 133 8.63 1.33 11.35
C SER A 133 10.14 1.35 11.13
N SER A 134 10.63 2.37 10.43
CA SER A 134 12.04 2.60 10.12
C SER A 134 12.71 3.49 11.18
N SER A 135 11.92 4.30 11.92
CA SER A 135 12.44 5.36 12.81
C SER A 135 13.35 6.35 12.07
N ASN A 136 13.18 6.49 10.76
CA ASN A 136 14.01 7.33 9.91
C ASN A 136 13.45 8.76 9.84
N SER A 137 14.18 9.71 10.43
CA SER A 137 13.78 11.12 10.41
C SER A 137 13.85 11.79 9.04
N ASP A 138 14.57 11.18 8.10
CA ASP A 138 14.76 11.74 6.76
C ASP A 138 13.55 11.54 5.85
N GLN A 139 12.56 10.73 6.29
CA GLN A 139 11.30 10.55 5.57
C GLN A 139 10.35 11.75 5.68
N THR A 140 10.40 12.49 6.79
CA THR A 140 9.56 13.69 6.97
C THR A 140 9.83 14.71 5.87
N GLY A 141 8.78 15.11 5.16
CA GLY A 141 8.85 16.08 4.07
C GLY A 141 9.11 15.46 2.70
N MET A 142 9.30 14.14 2.59
CA MET A 142 9.39 13.48 1.29
C MET A 142 8.07 13.58 0.53
N GLU A 143 8.17 13.67 -0.79
CA GLU A 143 7.01 13.64 -1.68
C GLU A 143 6.72 12.20 -2.09
N ILE A 144 5.44 11.85 -2.01
CA ILE A 144 4.89 10.54 -2.37
C ILE A 144 3.97 10.74 -3.55
N VAL A 145 4.09 9.91 -4.57
CA VAL A 145 3.32 10.06 -5.81
C VAL A 145 2.40 8.87 -5.96
N ALA A 146 1.14 9.17 -6.27
CA ALA A 146 0.13 8.17 -6.51
C ALA A 146 0.38 7.46 -7.84
N PRO A 147 0.17 6.14 -7.86
CA PRO A 147 0.07 5.40 -9.10
C PRO A 147 -1.04 5.93 -10.01
N THR A 148 -0.80 5.93 -11.32
CA THR A 148 -1.78 6.34 -12.34
C THR A 148 -2.13 5.17 -13.26
N VAL A 149 -3.41 4.78 -13.28
CA VAL A 149 -3.95 3.74 -14.15
C VAL A 149 -5.01 4.36 -15.07
N GLY A 150 -4.66 4.54 -16.35
CA GLY A 150 -5.49 5.27 -17.29
C GLY A 150 -5.63 6.74 -16.86
N ASN A 151 -6.87 7.22 -16.71
CA ASN A 151 -7.14 8.58 -16.23
C ASN A 151 -7.64 8.58 -14.77
N SER A 152 -7.02 7.76 -13.94
CA SER A 152 -7.31 7.68 -12.52
C SER A 152 -6.04 7.43 -11.72
N ALA A 153 -5.97 8.01 -10.54
CA ALA A 153 -4.87 7.84 -9.61
C ALA A 153 -5.39 7.79 -8.18
N GLN A 154 -4.64 7.18 -7.27
CA GLN A 154 -5.11 6.98 -5.91
C GLN A 154 -4.01 7.07 -4.86
N LEU A 155 -4.26 7.84 -3.79
CA LEU A 155 -3.44 7.83 -2.57
C LEU A 155 -4.22 7.20 -1.43
N CYS A 156 -3.52 6.40 -0.63
CA CYS A 156 -4.06 5.84 0.58
C CYS A 156 -3.10 6.19 1.74
N MET A 157 -3.61 6.79 2.82
CA MET A 157 -2.75 7.43 3.84
C MET A 157 -3.27 7.17 5.26
N PHE A 158 -2.37 7.19 6.24
CA PHE A 158 -2.69 7.05 7.67
C PHE A 158 -2.14 8.25 8.47
N PRO A 159 -2.99 9.19 8.94
CA PRO A 159 -2.59 10.29 9.82
C PRO A 159 -1.94 9.78 11.09
N ASN A 160 -0.82 10.41 11.45
CA ASN A 160 -0.16 10.18 12.72
C ASN A 160 -1.07 10.66 13.87
N TYR A 161 -1.14 9.85 14.91
CA TYR A 161 -2.05 9.98 16.04
C TYR A 161 -1.54 10.89 17.16
N LYS A 162 -0.23 11.21 17.20
CA LYS A 162 0.40 11.85 18.37
C LYS A 162 0.41 13.38 18.36
N GLU A 163 0.33 14.00 17.19
CA GLU A 163 0.59 15.44 17.06
C GLU A 163 -0.57 16.16 16.39
N GLU A 164 -1.25 17.02 17.17
CA GLU A 164 -2.22 17.95 16.62
C GLU A 164 -1.55 18.90 15.62
N GLY A 165 -2.20 19.14 14.48
CA GLY A 165 -1.74 20.10 13.48
C GLY A 165 -0.83 19.54 12.39
N VAL A 166 -0.56 18.23 12.41
CA VAL A 166 0.19 17.52 11.38
C VAL A 166 -0.79 16.86 10.41
N TYR A 167 -0.78 17.29 9.15
CA TYR A 167 -1.73 16.82 8.14
C TYR A 167 -1.03 16.51 6.82
N TYR A 168 -1.53 15.50 6.12
CA TYR A 168 -1.17 15.27 4.72
C TYR A 168 -1.65 16.45 3.87
N SER A 169 -0.78 16.89 2.97
CA SER A 169 -1.11 17.88 1.94
C SER A 169 -1.17 17.17 0.61
N VAL A 170 -2.36 17.07 0.05
CA VAL A 170 -2.63 16.42 -1.23
C VAL A 170 -2.45 17.44 -2.34
N THR A 171 -1.62 17.13 -3.33
CA THR A 171 -1.37 17.97 -4.50
C THR A 171 -1.77 17.23 -5.76
N VAL A 172 -2.44 17.92 -6.68
CA VAL A 172 -2.70 17.44 -8.03
C VAL A 172 -2.02 18.40 -9.00
N THR A 173 -1.13 17.89 -9.84
CA THR A 173 -0.37 18.68 -10.82
C THR A 173 -0.67 18.19 -12.22
N ASN A 174 -0.95 19.11 -13.15
CA ASN A 174 -0.99 18.76 -14.58
C ASN A 174 0.43 18.73 -15.14
N THR A 175 0.95 17.52 -15.33
CA THR A 175 2.32 17.27 -15.82
C THR A 175 2.39 17.15 -17.34
N GLY A 176 1.26 17.02 -18.02
CA GLY A 176 1.21 16.97 -19.48
C GLY A 176 1.21 18.34 -20.16
N ASP A 177 1.00 18.34 -21.48
CA ASP A 177 1.14 19.51 -22.36
C ASP A 177 -0.20 20.12 -22.82
N ALA A 178 -1.32 19.61 -22.31
CA ALA A 178 -2.67 20.05 -22.64
C ALA A 178 -3.50 20.36 -21.39
N LEU A 179 -4.71 20.92 -21.58
CA LEU A 179 -5.67 21.11 -20.49
C LEU A 179 -6.10 19.74 -19.93
N ALA A 180 -6.05 19.59 -18.61
CA ALA A 180 -6.70 18.49 -17.91
C ALA A 180 -8.11 18.95 -17.51
N GLU A 181 -9.13 18.24 -17.97
CA GLU A 181 -10.53 18.64 -17.85
C GLU A 181 -11.31 17.65 -16.98
N ASN A 182 -12.43 18.11 -16.41
CA ASN A 182 -13.36 17.28 -15.64
C ASN A 182 -12.65 16.53 -14.51
N ILE A 183 -11.68 17.20 -13.87
CA ILE A 183 -10.93 16.66 -12.76
C ILE A 183 -11.88 16.51 -11.57
N VAL A 184 -11.85 15.35 -10.93
CA VAL A 184 -12.52 15.08 -9.66
C VAL A 184 -11.50 14.48 -8.71
N VAL A 185 -11.30 15.15 -7.58
CA VAL A 185 -10.50 14.67 -6.45
C VAL A 185 -11.46 14.41 -5.30
N ASP A 186 -11.63 13.15 -4.90
CA ASP A 186 -12.53 12.72 -3.80
C ASP A 186 -11.69 12.13 -2.68
N GLY A 187 -11.63 12.83 -1.54
CA GLY A 187 -10.90 12.37 -0.36
C GLY A 187 -11.83 12.04 0.79
N ARG A 188 -11.62 10.88 1.43
CA ARG A 188 -12.50 10.35 2.47
C ARG A 188 -11.75 9.71 3.62
N SER A 189 -12.33 9.80 4.82
CA SER A 189 -12.02 8.88 5.91
C SER A 189 -12.78 7.57 5.73
N GLU A 190 -12.10 6.45 5.96
CA GLU A 190 -12.66 5.09 5.86
C GLU A 190 -13.10 4.51 7.23
N ASN A 191 -13.27 5.39 8.22
CA ASN A 191 -13.91 5.11 9.51
C ASN A 191 -13.34 3.92 10.30
N ASP A 192 -12.04 3.62 10.15
CA ASP A 192 -11.36 2.46 10.74
C ASP A 192 -11.84 1.09 10.24
N TRP A 193 -12.73 1.05 9.24
CA TRP A 193 -13.14 -0.22 8.65
C TRP A 193 -12.17 -0.56 7.53
N ALA A 194 -11.19 -1.40 7.88
CA ALA A 194 -10.19 -1.91 6.95
C ALA A 194 -10.83 -2.44 5.65
N VAL A 195 -12.01 -3.05 5.72
CA VAL A 195 -12.77 -3.54 4.54
C VAL A 195 -13.04 -2.46 3.49
N PHE A 196 -13.46 -1.25 3.91
CA PHE A 196 -13.76 -0.17 2.97
C PHE A 196 -12.48 0.43 2.39
N TYR A 197 -11.48 0.63 3.25
CA TYR A 197 -10.14 1.05 2.85
C TYR A 197 -9.54 0.12 1.80
N TYR A 198 -9.52 -1.20 2.05
CA TYR A 198 -9.01 -2.17 1.08
C TYR A 198 -9.76 -2.07 -0.24
N SER A 199 -11.09 -2.17 -0.22
CA SER A 199 -11.89 -2.18 -1.46
C SER A 199 -11.66 -0.96 -2.34
N ARG A 200 -11.32 0.18 -1.73
CA ARG A 200 -11.02 1.41 -2.45
C ARG A 200 -9.57 1.45 -2.87
N CYS A 201 -8.63 1.06 -2.03
CA CYS A 201 -7.21 1.12 -2.33
C CYS A 201 -6.72 0.05 -3.31
N LEU A 202 -7.55 -0.96 -3.65
CA LEU A 202 -7.24 -2.04 -4.60
C LEU A 202 -6.60 -1.63 -5.94
N ASN A 203 -6.77 -0.40 -6.43
CA ASN A 203 -6.22 0.06 -7.72
C ASN A 203 -4.98 0.95 -7.59
N ALA A 204 -4.43 1.11 -6.38
CA ALA A 204 -3.13 1.71 -6.19
C ALA A 204 -2.06 0.65 -6.52
N ASP A 205 -1.92 0.31 -7.80
CA ASP A 205 -0.95 -0.66 -8.36
C ASP A 205 -0.26 0.06 -9.52
N GLY A 206 0.74 0.88 -9.18
CA GLY A 206 1.32 1.87 -10.11
C GLY A 206 2.33 1.36 -11.08
N ASP A 207 2.99 0.27 -10.74
CA ASP A 207 3.98 -0.37 -11.57
C ASP A 207 3.43 -1.62 -12.27
N GLY A 208 2.17 -2.00 -11.98
CA GLY A 208 1.47 -3.07 -12.67
C GLY A 208 1.97 -4.45 -12.25
N ASP A 209 2.53 -4.53 -11.04
CA ASP A 209 2.99 -5.76 -10.41
C ASP A 209 1.84 -6.49 -9.69
N GLY A 210 0.58 -6.18 -10.01
CA GLY A 210 -0.55 -6.96 -9.50
C GLY A 210 -0.77 -6.85 -7.99
N TRP A 211 -0.05 -5.97 -7.29
CA TRP A 211 -0.32 -5.65 -5.91
C TRP A 211 -0.98 -4.30 -5.75
N ASN A 212 -1.84 -4.27 -4.75
CA ASN A 212 -2.32 -3.03 -4.18
C ASN A 212 -1.23 -2.55 -3.20
N ASP A 213 -0.69 -1.35 -3.37
CA ASP A 213 0.23 -0.65 -2.46
C ASP A 213 -0.33 -0.59 -1.01
N SER A 214 -1.64 -0.77 -0.84
CA SER A 214 -2.26 -0.95 0.47
C SER A 214 -2.02 -2.32 1.13
N LEU A 215 -1.54 -3.36 0.44
CA LEU A 215 -0.99 -4.56 1.07
C LEU A 215 0.31 -4.25 1.79
N GLU A 216 1.14 -3.43 1.19
CA GLU A 216 2.35 -2.92 1.84
C GLU A 216 1.98 -2.11 3.09
N HIS A 217 0.83 -1.45 3.07
CA HIS A 217 0.27 -0.80 4.25
C HIS A 217 -0.28 -1.76 5.32
N THR A 218 -0.64 -2.99 4.97
CA THR A 218 -1.42 -3.87 5.87
C THR A 218 -0.57 -4.62 6.89
N MET A 219 0.70 -4.89 6.57
CA MET A 219 1.61 -5.53 7.53
C MET A 219 1.93 -4.62 8.74
N ALA A 220 1.63 -3.32 8.62
CA ALA A 220 1.93 -2.31 9.63
C ALA A 220 0.73 -1.96 10.55
N ASN A 221 -0.43 -1.58 10.00
CA ASN A 221 -1.33 -0.69 10.77
C ASN A 221 -2.53 -1.31 11.49
N LEU A 222 -2.66 -2.64 11.58
CA LEU A 222 -3.79 -3.27 12.30
C LEU A 222 -3.45 -3.71 13.74
N VAL A 223 -2.94 -2.84 14.63
CA VAL A 223 -2.88 -3.23 16.06
C VAL A 223 -3.04 -2.08 17.05
N ARG A 224 -4.27 -1.84 17.53
CA ARG A 224 -4.50 -1.02 18.72
C ARG A 224 -3.90 -1.64 19.99
N TYR A 225 -3.38 -0.73 20.82
CA TYR A 225 -3.11 -0.77 22.26
C TYR A 225 -3.87 -1.82 23.07
N VAL A 226 -3.09 -2.65 23.75
CA VAL A 226 -3.48 -3.42 24.92
C VAL A 226 -2.82 -2.74 26.09
N THR A 227 -3.62 -2.26 27.03
CA THR A 227 -3.09 -1.80 28.32
C THR A 227 -2.23 -2.91 28.94
N SER A 228 -1.01 -2.57 29.30
CA SER A 228 -0.04 -3.42 29.99
C SER A 228 -0.68 -4.14 31.20
N SER A 229 -1.15 -5.37 31.02
CA SER A 229 -1.43 -6.25 32.15
C SER A 229 -0.15 -6.93 32.66
N ASP A 230 0.88 -7.08 31.82
CA ASP A 230 2.00 -8.00 32.09
C ASP A 230 3.40 -7.38 32.01
N GLY A 231 3.52 -6.05 32.00
CA GLY A 231 4.83 -5.38 32.07
C GLY A 231 5.68 -5.44 30.80
N GLU A 232 5.20 -6.09 29.74
CA GLU A 232 5.75 -5.94 28.39
C GLU A 232 5.03 -4.79 27.67
N SER A 233 5.80 -3.78 27.28
CA SER A 233 5.30 -2.65 26.50
C SER A 233 5.03 -3.15 25.08
N ALA A 234 3.77 -3.30 24.69
CA ALA A 234 3.35 -3.66 23.33
C ALA A 234 3.56 -2.50 22.34
N LEU A 235 4.78 -1.96 22.28
CA LEU A 235 5.19 -0.90 21.35
C LEU A 235 5.68 -1.47 19.99
N ASN A 236 5.69 -2.79 19.81
CA ASN A 236 6.20 -3.43 18.59
C ASN A 236 5.09 -3.73 17.57
N THR A 237 3.98 -3.02 17.64
CA THR A 237 3.16 -2.83 16.46
C THR A 237 3.99 -1.98 15.50
N VAL A 238 4.22 -2.49 14.31
CA VAL A 238 4.98 -1.79 13.27
C VAL A 238 4.05 -0.72 12.70
N TRP A 239 3.91 0.42 13.37
CA TRP A 239 3.11 1.51 12.81
C TRP A 239 3.97 2.26 11.82
N GLY A 240 3.41 2.68 10.70
CA GLY A 240 4.14 3.44 9.71
C GLY A 240 3.24 3.75 8.53
N PRO A 241 3.15 5.00 8.07
CA PRO A 241 2.78 5.25 6.69
C PRO A 241 3.91 4.69 5.82
N ASN A 242 3.68 3.51 5.25
CA ASN A 242 4.56 2.97 4.22
C ASN A 242 4.13 3.66 2.93
N TYR A 243 5.04 4.33 2.26
CA TYR A 243 4.82 4.96 0.95
C TYR A 243 5.10 3.87 -0.10
N LEU A 244 4.46 3.70 -1.26
CA LEU A 244 4.06 4.58 -2.36
C LEU A 244 5.22 5.33 -2.99
N LYS A 245 5.73 4.71 -4.06
CA LYS A 245 6.86 5.12 -4.92
C LYS A 245 7.40 6.50 -4.58
N SER A 246 8.58 6.55 -3.97
CA SER A 246 9.27 7.83 -3.84
C SER A 246 9.42 8.50 -5.20
N HIS A 247 9.11 9.80 -5.24
CA HIS A 247 9.15 10.58 -6.48
C HIS A 247 10.51 10.36 -7.18
N PRO A 248 10.63 10.08 -8.50
CA PRO A 248 11.87 9.63 -9.17
C PRO A 248 13.16 10.46 -8.98
N SER A 249 13.07 11.62 -8.33
CA SER A 249 14.18 12.47 -7.90
C SER A 249 14.69 12.23 -6.48
N THR A 250 14.03 11.41 -5.66
CA THR A 250 14.52 10.94 -4.36
C THR A 250 15.64 9.94 -4.58
N SER A 251 16.71 10.06 -3.80
CA SER A 251 17.78 9.06 -3.83
C SER A 251 17.27 7.79 -3.15
N SER A 252 17.01 6.77 -3.96
CA SER A 252 16.40 5.44 -3.76
C SER A 252 17.00 4.53 -2.67
N ALA A 253 17.24 5.04 -1.46
CA ALA A 253 17.75 4.22 -0.34
C ALA A 253 16.81 4.16 0.86
N TYR A 254 15.68 4.88 0.84
CA TYR A 254 14.88 5.12 2.05
C TYR A 254 13.38 5.22 1.77
N ASP A 255 12.91 4.68 0.66
CA ASP A 255 11.57 5.00 0.22
C ASP A 255 10.48 4.25 0.97
N GLU A 256 10.56 2.94 1.22
CA GLU A 256 9.33 2.18 1.55
C GLU A 256 9.63 1.04 2.52
N ILE A 257 8.63 0.60 3.29
CA ILE A 257 8.64 -0.82 3.68
C ILE A 257 8.22 -1.54 2.41
N ASP A 258 9.19 -1.80 1.54
CA ASP A 258 8.93 -2.48 0.28
C ASP A 258 8.40 -3.89 0.61
N SER A 259 7.11 -4.13 0.38
CA SER A 259 6.65 -5.52 0.29
C SER A 259 7.08 -6.09 -1.05
N TYR A 260 7.29 -5.20 -2.04
CA TYR A 260 7.90 -5.54 -3.29
C TYR A 260 8.71 -4.39 -3.90
N PRO A 261 9.98 -4.59 -4.29
CA PRO A 261 10.80 -5.78 -4.04
C PRO A 261 11.21 -5.81 -2.54
N PRO A 262 11.14 -6.96 -1.84
CA PRO A 262 11.33 -7.05 -0.39
C PRO A 262 12.78 -6.77 0.06
N ASP A 263 13.16 -5.50 0.12
CA ASP A 263 14.31 -4.97 0.85
C ASP A 263 13.88 -4.80 2.31
N VAL A 264 13.86 -5.90 3.06
CA VAL A 264 13.43 -5.90 4.46
C VAL A 264 14.43 -5.17 5.39
N ASN A 265 15.47 -4.59 4.80
CA ASN A 265 16.57 -3.97 5.46
C ASN A 265 16.72 -2.47 5.22
N ASP A 266 15.98 -1.95 4.25
CA ASP A 266 15.84 -0.56 3.85
C ASP A 266 17.22 0.06 3.48
N ASP A 267 18.05 -0.68 2.72
CA ASP A 267 19.35 -0.20 2.24
C ASP A 267 19.42 0.08 0.72
N GLY A 268 18.27 0.00 0.05
CA GLY A 268 18.05 0.21 -1.37
C GLY A 268 18.49 -0.96 -2.24
N GLN A 269 18.73 -2.13 -1.65
CA GLN A 269 19.22 -3.33 -2.33
C GLN A 269 18.58 -4.60 -1.77
N VAL A 270 17.93 -5.38 -2.64
CA VAL A 270 17.58 -6.77 -2.29
C VAL A 270 18.83 -7.65 -2.39
N ASP A 271 19.32 -8.13 -1.26
CA ASP A 271 20.52 -8.95 -1.14
C ASP A 271 20.39 -10.10 -0.10
N GLN A 272 21.53 -10.70 0.26
CA GLN A 272 21.55 -11.83 1.20
C GLN A 272 21.14 -11.42 2.63
N LEU A 273 21.34 -10.16 3.01
CA LEU A 273 20.93 -9.63 4.31
C LEU A 273 19.41 -9.67 4.47
N ASP A 274 18.66 -9.48 3.38
CA ASP A 274 17.20 -9.57 3.38
C ASP A 274 16.73 -10.99 3.63
N ILE A 275 17.33 -11.96 2.93
CA ILE A 275 17.11 -13.38 3.20
C ILE A 275 17.46 -13.71 4.65
N ASP A 276 18.60 -13.24 5.16
CA ASP A 276 19.04 -13.54 6.53
C ASP A 276 18.11 -12.94 7.59
N ARG A 277 17.48 -11.79 7.31
CA ARG A 277 16.45 -11.17 8.17
C ARG A 277 15.14 -11.95 8.10
N LEU A 278 14.64 -12.24 6.90
CA LEU A 278 13.40 -13.00 6.70
C LEU A 278 13.51 -14.40 7.31
N SER A 279 14.64 -15.07 7.10
CA SER A 279 14.90 -16.45 7.58
C SER A 279 14.86 -16.59 9.10
N GLN A 280 15.03 -15.51 9.86
CA GLN A 280 14.85 -15.53 11.33
C GLN A 280 13.39 -15.81 11.73
N PHE A 281 12.45 -15.61 10.82
CA PHE A 281 11.02 -15.82 11.04
C PHE A 281 10.51 -17.09 10.35
N LEU A 282 11.36 -17.83 9.62
CA LEU A 282 10.97 -19.06 8.93
C LEU A 282 10.30 -20.07 9.88
N GLY A 283 9.13 -20.56 9.47
CA GLY A 283 8.28 -21.47 10.24
C GLY A 283 7.39 -20.79 11.29
N GLN A 284 7.48 -19.46 11.45
CA GLN A 284 6.49 -18.71 12.22
C GLN A 284 5.21 -18.52 11.40
N GLY A 285 4.09 -18.40 12.09
CA GLY A 285 2.79 -18.23 11.45
C GLY A 285 1.69 -18.97 12.17
N ASN A 286 0.47 -18.71 11.75
CA ASN A 286 -0.73 -19.38 12.26
C ASN A 286 -1.63 -19.92 11.14
N GLY A 287 -1.20 -19.77 9.88
CA GLY A 287 -1.91 -20.27 8.71
C GLY A 287 -3.23 -19.57 8.42
N ILE A 288 -3.54 -18.48 9.14
CA ILE A 288 -4.66 -17.62 8.86
C ILE A 288 -4.15 -16.58 7.84
N PRO A 289 -4.54 -16.70 6.56
CA PRO A 289 -4.13 -15.75 5.55
C PRO A 289 -4.69 -14.38 5.89
N LEU A 290 -4.03 -13.32 5.41
CA LEU A 290 -4.41 -11.94 5.70
C LEU A 290 -5.89 -11.66 5.37
N SER A 291 -6.37 -12.26 4.28
CA SER A 291 -7.76 -12.20 3.83
C SER A 291 -8.79 -12.88 4.74
N ALA A 292 -8.37 -13.79 5.62
CA ALA A 292 -9.23 -14.45 6.59
C ALA A 292 -9.18 -13.79 7.98
N ILE A 293 -8.32 -12.80 8.16
CA ILE A 293 -8.30 -11.97 9.36
C ILE A 293 -9.59 -11.15 9.34
N SER A 294 -10.38 -11.25 10.41
CA SER A 294 -11.61 -10.45 10.59
C SER A 294 -11.31 -8.96 10.35
N ALA A 295 -12.31 -8.11 10.14
CA ALA A 295 -12.08 -6.66 10.20
C ALA A 295 -12.56 -6.08 11.53
N ASN A 296 -13.09 -6.91 12.43
CA ASN A 296 -13.74 -6.44 13.65
C ASN A 296 -12.72 -6.24 14.78
N PRO A 297 -12.41 -4.98 15.16
CA PRO A 297 -11.48 -4.70 16.25
C PRO A 297 -12.01 -5.11 17.64
N GLY A 298 -13.30 -5.44 17.75
CA GLY A 298 -13.95 -5.86 19.00
C GLY A 298 -13.80 -7.34 19.35
N ASP A 299 -13.20 -8.17 18.49
CA ASP A 299 -12.89 -9.57 18.82
C ASP A 299 -11.52 -9.63 19.54
N PRO A 300 -11.43 -10.00 20.84
CA PRO A 300 -10.15 -10.02 21.54
C PRO A 300 -9.17 -11.09 21.04
N GLY A 301 -9.67 -12.16 20.40
CA GLY A 301 -8.80 -13.19 19.79
C GLY A 301 -8.15 -12.73 18.49
N TYR A 302 -8.68 -11.65 17.91
CA TYR A 302 -8.30 -11.05 16.63
C TYR A 302 -6.90 -10.45 16.61
N LEU A 303 -6.57 -9.63 17.60
CA LEU A 303 -5.35 -8.82 17.60
C LEU A 303 -4.16 -9.67 18.06
N TYR A 304 -4.20 -10.20 19.29
CA TYR A 304 -3.02 -10.82 19.91
C TYR A 304 -2.46 -12.06 19.20
N LEU A 305 -3.32 -12.86 18.57
CA LEU A 305 -2.90 -14.13 17.96
C LEU A 305 -2.48 -13.99 16.49
N ASN A 306 -2.87 -12.88 15.86
CA ASN A 306 -2.64 -12.67 14.43
C ASN A 306 -1.63 -11.55 14.17
N THR A 307 -1.39 -10.62 15.10
CA THR A 307 -0.56 -9.45 14.81
C THR A 307 0.85 -9.59 15.40
N HIS A 308 1.63 -10.48 14.82
CA HIS A 308 2.99 -10.75 15.26
C HIS A 308 4.02 -10.14 14.29
N LYS A 309 5.22 -9.86 14.81
CA LYS A 309 6.34 -9.35 14.01
C LYS A 309 6.64 -10.21 12.77
N TRP A 310 6.39 -11.53 12.80
CA TRP A 310 6.61 -12.40 11.65
C TRP A 310 5.74 -12.06 10.44
N ARG A 311 4.57 -11.42 10.62
CA ARG A 311 3.69 -11.11 9.48
C ARG A 311 4.30 -10.18 8.46
N ARG A 312 5.27 -9.36 8.84
CA ARG A 312 5.99 -8.53 7.87
C ARG A 312 6.92 -9.32 6.94
N PHE A 313 7.07 -10.62 7.17
CA PHE A 313 7.93 -11.52 6.43
C PHE A 313 7.14 -12.65 5.75
N ASP A 314 5.81 -12.60 5.88
CA ASP A 314 4.82 -13.47 5.21
C ASP A 314 4.42 -12.72 3.94
N LEU A 315 5.34 -12.73 2.97
CA LEU A 315 5.29 -11.93 1.75
C LEU A 315 4.14 -12.35 0.87
N ASP A 316 3.80 -13.64 0.84
CA ASP A 316 2.64 -14.09 0.07
C ASP A 316 1.30 -13.96 0.80
N ALA A 317 1.34 -13.48 2.05
CA ALA A 317 0.20 -13.26 2.95
C ALA A 317 -0.63 -14.52 3.25
N ASP A 318 -0.06 -15.72 3.11
CA ASP A 318 -0.73 -16.97 3.42
C ASP A 318 -0.88 -17.21 4.94
N GLY A 319 -0.19 -16.44 5.79
CA GLY A 319 -0.22 -16.60 7.24
C GLY A 319 0.93 -17.45 7.80
N TYR A 320 1.94 -17.76 7.01
CA TYR A 320 3.21 -18.35 7.42
C TYR A 320 4.39 -17.67 6.73
N VAL A 321 5.47 -17.47 7.49
CA VAL A 321 6.78 -17.25 6.87
C VAL A 321 7.35 -18.60 6.50
N SER A 322 7.35 -18.91 5.22
CA SER A 322 7.69 -20.20 4.64
C SER A 322 8.90 -20.10 3.71
N GLN A 323 9.25 -21.23 3.08
CA GLN A 323 10.30 -21.22 2.06
C GLN A 323 9.85 -20.42 0.81
N ALA A 324 8.54 -20.33 0.55
CA ALA A 324 8.02 -19.54 -0.57
C ALA A 324 8.41 -18.06 -0.41
N ASP A 325 8.31 -17.52 0.81
CA ASP A 325 8.69 -16.14 1.12
C ASP A 325 10.20 -15.91 0.94
N VAL A 326 11.03 -16.87 1.37
CA VAL A 326 12.47 -16.83 1.12
C VAL A 326 12.77 -16.86 -0.39
N ASP A 327 12.05 -17.69 -1.15
CA ASP A 327 12.26 -17.86 -2.58
C ASP A 327 11.86 -16.59 -3.37
N ILE A 328 10.85 -15.84 -2.92
CA ILE A 328 10.48 -14.52 -3.45
C ILE A 328 11.66 -13.55 -3.33
N VAL A 329 12.22 -13.37 -2.12
CA VAL A 329 13.39 -12.49 -1.92
C VAL A 329 14.59 -12.97 -2.72
N ALA A 330 14.85 -14.28 -2.72
CA ALA A 330 16.00 -14.87 -3.40
C ALA A 330 15.96 -14.68 -4.92
N ALA A 331 14.77 -14.67 -5.53
CA ALA A 331 14.61 -14.42 -6.96
C ALA A 331 15.03 -12.99 -7.36
N LEU A 332 15.00 -12.04 -6.43
CA LEU A 332 15.30 -10.63 -6.66
C LEU A 332 16.73 -10.22 -6.32
N ILE A 333 17.53 -11.11 -5.70
CA ILE A 333 18.91 -10.78 -5.35
C ILE A 333 19.71 -10.33 -6.58
N GLY A 334 20.20 -9.08 -6.51
CA GLY A 334 21.01 -8.49 -7.57
C GLY A 334 20.25 -8.07 -8.82
N TYR A 335 18.92 -8.09 -8.81
CA TYR A 335 18.13 -7.46 -9.87
C TYR A 335 18.19 -5.93 -9.74
N PRO A 336 18.31 -5.20 -10.86
CA PRO A 336 18.24 -3.75 -10.83
C PRO A 336 16.81 -3.31 -10.50
N LEU A 337 16.69 -2.35 -9.58
CA LEU A 337 15.42 -1.75 -9.18
C LEU A 337 15.17 -0.42 -9.93
N PRO A 338 13.90 -0.10 -10.27
CA PRO A 338 12.71 -0.94 -10.14
C PRO A 338 12.75 -2.11 -11.13
N VAL A 339 12.11 -3.23 -10.78
CA VAL A 339 12.07 -4.42 -11.64
C VAL A 339 11.22 -4.13 -12.88
N SER A 340 11.78 -4.32 -14.08
CA SER A 340 11.09 -4.00 -15.34
C SER A 340 10.33 -5.17 -15.98
N GLU A 341 10.49 -6.38 -15.43
CA GLU A 341 9.85 -7.62 -15.88
C GLU A 341 9.45 -8.41 -14.64
N ASP A 342 8.31 -9.09 -14.67
CA ASP A 342 7.93 -9.99 -13.58
C ASP A 342 8.68 -11.33 -13.71
N ILE A 343 9.53 -11.61 -12.73
CA ILE A 343 10.43 -12.76 -12.66
C ILE A 343 10.11 -13.70 -11.50
N ILE A 344 9.15 -13.33 -10.67
CA ILE A 344 8.80 -14.06 -9.48
C ILE A 344 7.78 -15.11 -9.85
N ALA A 345 7.91 -16.29 -9.25
CA ALA A 345 6.90 -17.31 -9.42
C ALA A 345 5.76 -17.08 -8.42
N PRO A 346 4.51 -17.37 -8.83
CA PRO A 346 3.37 -17.28 -7.94
C PRO A 346 3.52 -18.22 -6.75
N THR A 347 2.82 -17.95 -5.66
CA THR A 347 2.69 -18.91 -4.56
C THR A 347 1.29 -19.49 -4.49
N ALA A 348 1.18 -20.67 -3.89
CA ALA A 348 -0.09 -21.35 -3.75
C ALA A 348 -0.12 -22.26 -2.52
N ARG A 349 -1.23 -22.22 -1.78
CA ARG A 349 -1.51 -23.12 -0.66
C ARG A 349 -2.95 -23.61 -0.69
N LEU A 350 -3.15 -24.91 -0.51
CA LEU A 350 -4.49 -25.45 -0.29
C LEU A 350 -4.93 -25.21 1.16
N LEU A 351 -6.08 -24.54 1.34
CA LEU A 351 -6.65 -24.22 2.64
C LEU A 351 -7.73 -25.21 3.08
N TRP A 352 -8.46 -25.74 2.10
CA TRP A 352 -9.48 -26.74 2.37
C TRP A 352 -9.62 -27.69 1.17
N PRO A 353 -9.78 -29.00 1.41
CA PRO A 353 -9.64 -29.67 2.72
C PRO A 353 -8.21 -29.53 3.28
N ALA A 354 -8.04 -29.72 4.59
CA ALA A 354 -6.73 -29.74 5.21
C ALA A 354 -6.04 -31.09 4.98
N ASP A 355 -4.70 -31.12 5.10
CA ASP A 355 -3.95 -32.37 4.99
C ASP A 355 -4.38 -33.38 6.07
N GLY A 356 -4.62 -34.63 5.65
CA GLY A 356 -5.12 -35.70 6.49
C GLY A 356 -6.63 -35.71 6.73
N ASP A 357 -7.40 -34.77 6.16
CA ASP A 357 -8.85 -34.71 6.36
C ASP A 357 -9.56 -35.96 5.84
N SER A 358 -10.66 -36.33 6.53
CA SER A 358 -11.58 -37.37 6.07
C SER A 358 -12.83 -36.73 5.47
N VAL A 359 -13.03 -36.94 4.17
CA VAL A 359 -14.13 -36.36 3.38
C VAL A 359 -15.13 -37.44 2.98
N THR A 360 -16.42 -37.11 2.93
CA THR A 360 -17.48 -38.09 2.64
C THR A 360 -17.44 -38.51 1.18
N ARG A 361 -17.15 -39.78 0.90
CA ARG A 361 -17.06 -40.30 -0.47
C ARG A 361 -18.34 -40.07 -1.28
N GLY A 362 -18.20 -39.82 -2.58
CA GLY A 362 -19.34 -39.56 -3.46
C GLY A 362 -20.05 -38.23 -3.22
N SER A 363 -19.46 -37.33 -2.44
CA SER A 363 -19.93 -35.96 -2.26
C SER A 363 -19.23 -35.00 -3.22
N LEU A 364 -19.84 -33.84 -3.42
CA LEU A 364 -19.22 -32.70 -4.09
C LEU A 364 -18.50 -31.88 -3.02
N ILE A 365 -17.18 -31.75 -3.13
CA ILE A 365 -16.36 -31.01 -2.15
C ILE A 365 -15.78 -29.75 -2.79
N GLN A 366 -15.69 -28.66 -2.02
CA GLN A 366 -15.17 -27.38 -2.49
C GLN A 366 -13.69 -27.23 -2.15
N LEU A 367 -12.79 -27.49 -3.08
CA LEU A 367 -11.38 -27.13 -2.92
C LEU A 367 -11.23 -25.62 -2.80
N LYS A 368 -10.52 -25.15 -1.76
CA LYS A 368 -10.22 -23.74 -1.53
C LYS A 368 -8.72 -23.55 -1.46
N GLY A 369 -8.19 -22.69 -2.33
CA GLY A 369 -6.77 -22.34 -2.37
C GLY A 369 -6.56 -20.87 -2.07
N HIS A 370 -5.44 -20.58 -1.41
CA HIS A 370 -4.82 -19.27 -1.39
C HIS A 370 -3.78 -19.22 -2.51
N VAL A 371 -3.80 -18.17 -3.32
CA VAL A 371 -2.89 -17.99 -4.43
C VAL A 371 -2.52 -16.53 -4.51
N TRP A 372 -1.25 -16.26 -4.75
CA TRP A 372 -0.68 -14.94 -4.74
C TRP A 372 0.44 -14.84 -5.77
N ASP A 373 0.68 -13.62 -6.27
CA ASP A 373 1.83 -13.26 -7.11
C ASP A 373 1.97 -11.73 -7.15
N ASN A 374 3.15 -11.23 -7.52
CA ASN A 374 3.38 -9.85 -7.95
C ASN A 374 3.11 -9.65 -9.45
N ALA A 375 2.14 -10.37 -9.98
CA ALA A 375 1.48 -10.03 -11.22
C ALA A 375 0.07 -10.63 -11.20
N ALA A 376 -0.73 -10.23 -12.20
CA ALA A 376 -2.07 -10.78 -12.35
C ALA A 376 -2.03 -12.30 -12.58
N ILE A 377 -2.64 -13.06 -11.67
CA ILE A 377 -2.87 -14.50 -11.85
C ILE A 377 -3.77 -14.75 -13.06
N THR A 378 -3.30 -15.54 -14.02
CA THR A 378 -4.07 -15.87 -15.24
C THR A 378 -4.75 -17.23 -15.15
N ARG A 379 -4.21 -18.15 -14.35
CA ARG A 379 -4.74 -19.51 -14.25
C ARG A 379 -4.34 -20.23 -12.96
N VAL A 380 -5.33 -20.87 -12.34
CA VAL A 380 -5.18 -21.76 -11.19
C VAL A 380 -5.82 -23.12 -11.51
N ASP A 381 -5.01 -24.17 -11.61
CA ASP A 381 -5.42 -25.55 -11.81
C ASP A 381 -5.44 -26.30 -10.47
N TYR A 382 -6.59 -26.86 -10.08
CA TYR A 382 -6.61 -27.84 -8.99
C TYR A 382 -6.39 -29.23 -9.57
N ILE A 383 -5.41 -29.94 -9.03
CA ILE A 383 -4.96 -31.23 -9.53
C ILE A 383 -5.24 -32.27 -8.44
N VAL A 384 -5.94 -33.33 -8.81
CA VAL A 384 -6.18 -34.48 -7.94
C VAL A 384 -5.62 -35.74 -8.59
N ASP A 385 -4.82 -36.50 -7.84
CA ASP A 385 -4.13 -37.71 -8.32
C ASP A 385 -3.36 -37.48 -9.64
N GLY A 386 -2.78 -36.29 -9.78
CA GLY A 386 -2.01 -35.86 -10.96
C GLY A 386 -2.87 -35.46 -12.18
N GLN A 387 -4.19 -35.34 -12.04
CA GLN A 387 -5.10 -34.89 -13.09
C GLN A 387 -5.80 -33.58 -12.71
N PRO A 388 -5.87 -32.57 -13.60
CA PRO A 388 -6.62 -31.36 -13.32
C PRO A 388 -8.11 -31.69 -13.22
N VAL A 389 -8.73 -31.35 -12.08
CA VAL A 389 -10.17 -31.50 -11.87
C VAL A 389 -10.92 -30.22 -12.24
N CYS A 390 -10.23 -29.08 -12.25
CA CYS A 390 -10.75 -27.79 -12.69
C CYS A 390 -9.62 -26.78 -12.94
N SER A 391 -9.96 -25.72 -13.66
CA SER A 391 -9.14 -24.54 -13.90
C SER A 391 -9.99 -23.30 -13.64
N VAL A 392 -9.48 -22.36 -12.85
CA VAL A 392 -10.11 -21.07 -12.53
C VAL A 392 -9.15 -19.95 -12.88
N SER A 393 -9.64 -18.92 -13.57
CA SER A 393 -8.87 -17.73 -13.97
C SER A 393 -9.26 -16.50 -13.16
N GLU A 394 -10.38 -16.56 -12.45
CA GLU A 394 -10.90 -15.44 -11.68
C GLU A 394 -10.96 -15.85 -10.21
N PRO A 395 -10.59 -14.94 -9.30
CA PRO A 395 -10.71 -15.21 -7.89
C PRO A 395 -12.17 -15.25 -7.43
N SER A 396 -12.43 -15.91 -6.31
CA SER A 396 -13.73 -15.82 -5.64
C SER A 396 -13.98 -14.36 -5.25
N PRO A 397 -15.18 -13.80 -5.51
CA PRO A 397 -15.49 -12.45 -5.07
C PRO A 397 -15.47 -12.42 -3.55
N VAL A 398 -14.43 -11.81 -2.99
CA VAL A 398 -14.36 -11.52 -1.55
C VAL A 398 -14.16 -10.02 -1.41
N TRP A 399 -15.08 -9.39 -0.70
CA TRP A 399 -15.04 -7.96 -0.45
C TRP A 399 -13.89 -7.65 0.52
N GLY A 400 -12.92 -6.85 0.07
CA GLY A 400 -11.86 -6.32 0.91
C GLY A 400 -10.74 -7.30 1.27
N THR A 401 -10.46 -8.29 0.42
CA THR A 401 -9.28 -9.15 0.60
C THR A 401 -8.19 -8.84 -0.39
N THR A 402 -7.00 -8.80 0.13
CA THR A 402 -5.77 -8.44 -0.54
C THR A 402 -5.09 -9.61 -1.26
N SER A 403 -5.36 -10.84 -0.86
CA SER A 403 -4.99 -12.04 -1.61
C SER A 403 -6.23 -12.87 -1.97
N PRO A 404 -6.46 -13.16 -3.27
CA PRO A 404 -7.66 -13.84 -3.71
C PRO A 404 -7.71 -15.33 -3.34
N PHE A 405 -8.86 -15.77 -2.83
CA PHE A 405 -9.13 -17.21 -2.77
C PHE A 405 -9.61 -17.71 -4.13
N TYR A 406 -9.02 -18.81 -4.57
CA TYR A 406 -9.55 -19.58 -5.69
C TYR A 406 -10.36 -20.75 -5.13
N GLN A 407 -11.41 -21.12 -5.85
CA GLN A 407 -12.34 -22.16 -5.42
C GLN A 407 -12.70 -23.06 -6.58
N CYS A 408 -12.84 -24.34 -6.27
CA CYS A 408 -13.18 -25.36 -7.24
C CYS A 408 -14.06 -26.43 -6.62
N TRP A 409 -15.05 -26.90 -7.36
CA TRP A 409 -15.88 -28.03 -6.94
C TRP A 409 -15.35 -29.32 -7.57
N TRP A 410 -15.06 -30.31 -6.72
CA TRP A 410 -14.58 -31.61 -7.13
C TRP A 410 -15.55 -32.72 -6.71
N ASP A 411 -15.97 -33.53 -7.68
CA ASP A 411 -16.75 -34.75 -7.47
C ASP A 411 -15.87 -35.86 -6.88
N LEU A 412 -15.92 -36.03 -5.56
CA LEU A 412 -15.13 -37.03 -4.86
C LEU A 412 -15.60 -38.45 -5.24
N PRO A 413 -14.71 -39.37 -5.66
CA PRO A 413 -15.10 -40.71 -6.03
C PRO A 413 -15.84 -41.46 -4.91
N LYS A 414 -16.77 -42.36 -5.29
CA LYS A 414 -17.49 -43.23 -4.34
C LYS A 414 -16.63 -44.33 -3.72
N LYS A 415 -15.40 -44.50 -4.20
CA LYS A 415 -14.47 -45.52 -3.72
C LYS A 415 -13.73 -44.95 -2.51
N GLN A 416 -13.61 -45.76 -1.46
CA GLN A 416 -12.75 -45.41 -0.33
C GLN A 416 -11.27 -45.41 -0.79
N GLY A 417 -10.53 -44.38 -0.42
CA GLY A 417 -9.13 -44.25 -0.80
C GLY A 417 -8.55 -42.90 -0.42
N TYR A 418 -7.22 -42.82 -0.49
CA TYR A 418 -6.50 -41.57 -0.39
C TYR A 418 -6.48 -40.87 -1.74
N HIS A 419 -6.53 -39.55 -1.71
CA HIS A 419 -6.40 -38.68 -2.87
C HIS A 419 -5.36 -37.61 -2.59
N ASP A 420 -4.42 -37.48 -3.50
CA ASP A 420 -3.39 -36.44 -3.45
C ASP A 420 -3.92 -35.18 -4.14
N ILE A 421 -3.86 -34.02 -3.48
CA ILE A 421 -4.36 -32.75 -4.00
C ILE A 421 -3.23 -31.72 -4.01
N GLU A 422 -3.06 -31.02 -5.12
CA GLU A 422 -2.13 -29.91 -5.29
C GLU A 422 -2.75 -28.83 -6.18
N ILE A 423 -2.22 -27.61 -6.09
CA ILE A 423 -2.62 -26.47 -6.92
C ILE A 423 -1.44 -26.15 -7.85
N ARG A 424 -1.70 -25.91 -9.13
CA ARG A 424 -0.73 -25.31 -10.05
C ARG A 424 -1.21 -23.93 -10.48
N VAL A 425 -0.33 -22.95 -10.45
CA VAL A 425 -0.65 -21.56 -10.73
C VAL A 425 0.23 -21.02 -11.85
N GLN A 426 -0.34 -20.13 -12.65
CA GLN A 426 0.32 -19.33 -13.68
C GLN A 426 -0.13 -17.87 -13.56
N ASP A 427 0.82 -16.94 -13.61
CA ASP A 427 0.63 -15.48 -13.67
C ASP A 427 0.56 -14.93 -15.10
N GLY A 428 0.62 -13.61 -15.23
CA GLY A 428 0.56 -12.86 -16.49
C GLY A 428 1.87 -12.87 -17.28
N ALA A 429 3.01 -13.01 -16.61
CA ALA A 429 4.33 -13.14 -17.21
C ALA A 429 4.63 -14.58 -17.68
N GLY A 430 3.84 -15.54 -17.20
CA GLY A 430 3.95 -16.95 -17.51
C GLY A 430 4.83 -17.74 -16.55
N ASN A 431 5.15 -17.18 -15.37
CA ASN A 431 5.82 -17.95 -14.33
C ASN A 431 4.86 -19.03 -13.80
N LEU A 432 5.41 -20.08 -13.18
CA LEU A 432 4.66 -21.27 -12.79
C LEU A 432 5.07 -21.74 -11.42
N ALA A 433 4.10 -22.07 -10.59
CA ALA A 433 4.32 -22.72 -9.31
C ALA A 433 3.36 -23.87 -9.05
N THR A 434 3.74 -24.73 -8.13
CA THR A 434 2.90 -25.82 -7.64
C THR A 434 2.94 -25.83 -6.12
N SER A 435 1.78 -25.86 -5.48
CA SER A 435 1.66 -25.90 -4.03
C SER A 435 2.28 -27.17 -3.44
N GLN A 436 2.47 -27.18 -2.12
CA GLN A 436 2.63 -28.44 -1.41
C GLN A 436 1.43 -29.36 -1.69
N ARG A 437 1.72 -30.65 -1.79
CA ARG A 437 0.72 -31.69 -1.93
C ARG A 437 0.15 -32.02 -0.57
N ILE A 438 -1.17 -32.07 -0.48
CA ILE A 438 -1.86 -32.65 0.67
C ILE A 438 -2.48 -33.99 0.29
N GLN A 439 -2.85 -34.78 1.29
CA GLN A 439 -3.55 -36.04 1.12
C GLN A 439 -4.82 -36.07 1.95
N VAL A 440 -5.94 -36.43 1.32
CA VAL A 440 -7.22 -36.62 2.02
C VAL A 440 -7.73 -38.04 1.88
N LEU A 441 -8.56 -38.47 2.82
CA LEU A 441 -9.16 -39.80 2.84
C LEU A 441 -10.65 -39.72 2.52
N ALA A 442 -11.07 -40.30 1.39
CA ALA A 442 -12.48 -40.50 1.07
C ALA A 442 -13.04 -41.66 1.90
N GLN A 443 -14.06 -41.41 2.75
CA GLN A 443 -14.69 -42.41 3.62
C GLN A 443 -16.20 -42.59 3.38
#